data_AF-A0A7C7TWZ0-F1
#
_entry.id   AF-A0A7C7TWZ0-F1
#
_cell.length_a   1.000
_cell.length_b   1.000
_cell.length_c   1.000
_cell.angle_alpha   90.00
_cell.angle_beta   90.00
_cell.angle_gamma   90.00
#
_symmetry.space_group_name_H-M   'P 1'
#
loop_
_entity.id
_entity.type
_entity.pdbx_description
1 polymer ?
#
loop_
_entity_poly.entity_id
_entity_poly.type
_entity_poly.pdbx_seq_one_letter_code
_entity_poly.pdbx_strand_id
1 'polypeptide(L)' 'MNRFTVSTELPATPQVVYDAWLDGDQHGEMTQSPASASTEIAVIFTAHDGYINGMSRIS' A
#
# COMPACT_ATOMS: atom_id res chain seq x y z
N MET A 1 -6.78 5.36 24.48
CA MET A 1 -5.96 5.39 23.26
C MET A 1 -5.67 3.95 22.91
N ASN A 2 -6.29 3.39 21.87
CA ASN A 2 -6.11 1.99 21.52
C ASN A 2 -4.99 1.87 20.50
N ARG A 3 -3.98 1.05 20.80
CA ARG A 3 -2.86 0.75 19.91
C ARG A 3 -2.79 -0.77 19.73
N PHE A 4 -2.66 -1.21 18.49
CA PHE A 4 -2.43 -2.60 18.15
C PHE A 4 -1.30 -2.69 17.11
N THR A 5 -0.66 -3.84 17.07
CA THR A 5 0.40 -4.17 16.11
C THR A 5 0.06 -5.51 15.48
N VAL A 6 0.25 -5.64 14.17
CA VAL A 6 0.06 -6.89 13.42
C VAL A 6 1.34 -7.16 12.64
N SER A 7 1.71 -8.43 12.52
CA SER A 7 2.84 -8.90 11.71
C SER A 7 2.49 -10.20 11.01
N THR A 8 3.13 -10.43 9.86
CA THR A 8 3.02 -11.68 9.09
C THR A 8 4.32 -11.95 8.35
N GLU A 9 4.50 -13.16 7.85
CA GLU A 9 5.61 -13.53 6.96
C GLU A 9 5.09 -13.67 5.53
N LEU A 10 5.80 -13.07 4.58
CA LEU A 10 5.48 -13.14 3.16
C LEU A 10 6.61 -13.90 2.44
N PRO A 11 6.30 -14.91 1.60
CA PRO A 11 7.30 -15.65 0.82
C PRO A 11 7.77 -14.83 -0.40
N ALA A 12 8.20 -13.59 -0.16
CA ALA A 12 8.64 -12.62 -1.15
C ALA A 12 9.80 -11.79 -0.60
N THR A 13 10.60 -11.20 -1.50
CA THR A 13 11.65 -10.28 -1.08
C THR A 13 11.03 -8.94 -0.63
N PRO A 14 11.70 -8.18 0.25
CA PRO A 14 11.21 -6.86 0.66
C PRO A 14 10.95 -5.91 -0.51
N GLN A 15 11.78 -5.98 -1.57
CA GLN A 15 11.62 -5.15 -2.75
C GLN A 15 10.32 -5.45 -3.50
N VAL A 16 9.99 -6.73 -3.70
CA VAL A 16 8.75 -7.14 -4.38
C VAL A 16 7.52 -6.64 -3.63
N VAL A 17 7.54 -6.73 -2.29
CA VAL A 17 6.42 -6.25 -1.46
C VAL A 17 6.29 -4.73 -1.55
N TYR A 18 7.42 -4.01 -1.56
CA TYR A 18 7.42 -2.55 -1.69
C TYR A 18 6.89 -2.11 -3.06
N ASP A 19 7.38 -2.71 -4.14
CA ASP A 19 6.98 -2.37 -5.50
C ASP A 19 5.49 -2.66 -5.74
N ALA A 20 4.98 -3.80 -5.25
CA ALA A 20 3.56 -4.15 -5.33
C ALA A 20 2.65 -3.16 -4.59
N TRP A 21 3.16 -2.54 -3.51
CA TRP A 21 2.41 -1.52 -2.77
C TRP A 21 2.31 -0.19 -3.54
N LEU A 22 3.29 0.11 -4.39
CA LEU A 22 3.35 1.32 -5.22
C LEU A 22 2.64 1.17 -6.57
N ASP A 23 2.25 -0.04 -6.92
CA ASP A 23 1.49 -0.38 -8.13
C ASP A 23 0.00 -0.51 -7.80
N GLY A 24 -0.85 0.27 -8.47
CA GLY A 24 -2.28 0.34 -8.13
C GLY A 24 -3.03 -0.99 -8.33
N ASP A 25 -2.66 -1.75 -9.36
CA ASP A 25 -3.30 -3.03 -9.67
C ASP A 25 -2.88 -4.08 -8.63
N GLN A 26 -1.59 -4.22 -8.38
CA GLN A 26 -1.06 -5.18 -7.39
C GLN A 26 -1.49 -4.83 -5.96
N HIS A 27 -1.50 -3.55 -5.58
CA HIS A 27 -2.02 -3.11 -4.29
C HIS A 27 -3.53 -3.42 -4.16
N GLY A 28 -4.27 -3.29 -5.26
CA GLY A 28 -5.68 -3.66 -5.28
C GLY A 28 -5.92 -5.15 -5.04
N GLU A 29 -5.08 -6.01 -5.61
CA GLU A 29 -5.11 -7.46 -5.37
C GLU A 29 -4.82 -7.82 -3.90
N MET A 30 -3.87 -7.13 -3.26
CA MET A 30 -3.51 -7.35 -1.86
C MET A 30 -4.65 -7.02 -0.89
N THR A 31 -5.40 -5.96 -1.20
CA THR A 31 -6.48 -5.44 -0.34
C THR A 31 -7.86 -5.98 -0.73
N GLN A 32 -7.95 -6.72 -1.83
CA GLN A 32 -9.20 -7.21 -2.43
C GLN A 32 -10.18 -6.06 -2.75
N SER A 33 -9.63 -4.89 -3.10
CA SER A 33 -10.38 -3.67 -3.38
C SER A 33 -9.60 -2.79 -4.35
N PRO A 34 -10.25 -2.00 -5.23
CA PRO A 34 -9.53 -1.04 -6.08
C PRO A 34 -8.62 -0.11 -5.25
N ALA A 35 -7.41 0.10 -5.76
CA ALA A 35 -6.43 1.00 -5.19
C ALA A 35 -5.86 1.95 -6.26
N SER A 36 -5.47 3.15 -5.85
CA SER A 36 -4.64 4.05 -6.64
C SER A 36 -3.28 4.17 -5.96
N ALA A 37 -2.20 4.04 -6.71
CA ALA A 37 -0.84 4.19 -6.21
C ALA A 37 0.03 4.86 -7.29
N SER A 38 1.11 5.51 -6.84
CA SER A 38 2.06 6.18 -7.72
C SER A 38 3.45 6.17 -7.11
N THR A 39 4.44 5.98 -7.97
CA THR A 39 5.87 6.10 -7.65
C THR A 39 6.34 7.56 -7.61
N GLU A 40 5.48 8.52 -7.98
CA GLU A 40 5.78 9.94 -7.87
C GLU A 40 5.70 10.40 -6.41
N ILE A 41 6.66 11.23 -6.03
CA ILE A 41 6.74 11.78 -4.67
C ILE A 41 5.56 12.74 -4.44
N ALA A 42 4.97 12.66 -3.25
CA ALA A 42 3.87 13.50 -2.79
C ALA A 42 2.53 13.29 -3.52
N VAL A 43 2.37 12.22 -4.30
CA VAL A 43 1.08 11.82 -4.86
C VAL A 43 0.23 11.11 -3.80
N ILE A 44 -1.09 11.36 -3.84
CA ILE A 44 -2.07 10.72 -2.97
C ILE A 44 -2.34 9.31 -3.49
N PHE A 45 -2.32 8.32 -2.59
CA PHE A 45 -2.78 6.98 -2.86
C PHE A 45 -4.09 6.71 -2.10
N THR A 46 -4.94 5.84 -2.64
CA THR A 46 -6.22 5.43 -2.02
C THR A 46 -6.44 3.93 -2.14
N ALA A 47 -7.16 3.33 -1.20
CA ALA A 47 -7.70 1.96 -1.31
C ALA A 47 -9.02 1.85 -0.51
N HIS A 48 -9.82 0.81 -0.77
CA HIS A 48 -11.15 0.63 -0.17
C HIS A 48 -12.04 1.87 -0.31
N ASP A 49 -12.26 2.31 -1.55
CA ASP A 49 -13.08 3.48 -1.88
C ASP A 49 -12.68 4.76 -1.12
N GLY A 50 -11.38 4.89 -0.81
CA GLY A 50 -10.81 6.06 -0.14
C GLY A 50 -10.80 5.98 1.40
N TYR A 51 -11.29 4.89 2.00
CA TYR A 51 -11.13 4.67 3.44
C TYR A 51 -9.66 4.62 3.85
N ILE A 52 -8.84 3.93 3.05
CA ILE A 52 -7.38 4.00 3.15
C ILE A 52 -6.93 5.13 2.23
N ASN A 53 -6.23 6.12 2.79
CA ASN A 53 -5.58 7.16 2.02
C ASN A 53 -4.27 7.58 2.71
N GLY A 54 -3.33 8.05 1.89
CA GLY A 54 -2.04 8.53 2.36
C GLY A 54 -1.30 9.27 1.25
N MET A 55 -0.10 9.73 1.55
CA MET A 55 0.73 10.46 0.60
C MET A 55 2.09 9.75 0.48
N SER A 56 2.49 9.47 -0.76
CA SER A 56 3.79 8.85 -1.04
C SER A 56 4.91 9.76 -0.53
N ARG A 57 5.75 9.25 0.37
CA ARG A 57 6.93 9.93 0.90
C ARG A 57 8.18 9.14 0.54
N ILE A 58 9.28 9.87 0.37
CA ILE A 58 10.61 9.31 0.16
C ILE A 58 10.97 8.49 1.41
N SER A 59 11.43 7.24 1.22
CA SER A 59 12.09 6.44 2.26
C SER A 59 13.59 6.68 2.27
#